data_AF-A0A398BQZ8-F1
#
_entry.id   AF-A0A398BQZ8-F1
#
_cell.length_a   1.000
_cell.length_b   1.000
_cell.length_c   1.000
_cell.angle_alpha   90.00
_cell.angle_beta   90.00
_cell.angle_gamma   90.00
#
_symmetry.space_group_name_H-M   'P 1'
#
loop_
_entity.id
_entity.type
_entity.pdbx_description
1 polymer ?
#
loop_
_entity_poly.entity_id
_entity_poly.type
_entity_poly.pdbx_seq_one_letter_code
_entity_poly.pdbx_strand_id
1 'polypeptide(L)'
;MAGTRTRLAYDYRAARDAHLVSDDEILGGTPVIRGTRLTVYSVLGRLEGGDTVADLVEDYPGIPEAAFLAAATYARTHPLRGRPSGRPWVPDATVRH
;
A
#
# COMPACT_ATOMS: atom_id res chain seq x y z
N MET A 1 1.88 1.36 -32.54
CA MET A 1 1.64 2.37 -31.49
C MET A 1 2.18 1.87 -30.14
N ALA A 2 3.47 2.07 -29.87
CA ALA A 2 4.17 1.57 -28.67
C ALA A 2 4.45 2.70 -27.62
N GLY A 3 3.62 3.74 -27.59
CA GLY A 3 3.88 4.95 -26.78
C GLY A 3 3.23 4.97 -25.40
N THR A 4 2.12 4.24 -25.19
CA THR A 4 1.29 4.41 -23.98
C THR A 4 1.82 3.66 -22.76
N ARG A 5 2.46 2.50 -22.96
CA ARG A 5 2.96 1.65 -21.85
C ARG A 5 4.14 2.27 -21.10
N THR A 6 4.98 3.01 -21.82
CA THR A 6 6.19 3.62 -21.28
C THR A 6 5.85 4.80 -20.35
N ARG A 7 4.86 5.62 -20.72
CA ARG A 7 4.47 6.80 -19.94
C ARG A 7 3.91 6.45 -18.56
N LEU A 8 2.96 5.50 -18.48
CA LEU A 8 2.35 5.09 -17.20
C LEU A 8 3.38 4.56 -16.20
N ALA A 9 4.39 3.81 -16.67
CA ALA A 9 5.44 3.29 -15.81
C ALA A 9 6.37 4.39 -15.28
N TYR A 10 6.70 5.39 -16.09
CA TYR A 10 7.49 6.54 -15.65
C TYR A 10 6.72 7.42 -14.68
N ASP A 11 5.45 7.72 -14.99
CA ASP A 11 4.58 8.54 -14.14
C ASP A 11 4.42 7.88 -12.75
N TYR A 12 4.22 6.56 -12.71
CA TYR A 12 4.20 5.81 -11.44
C TYR A 12 5.51 5.91 -10.67
N ARG A 13 6.67 5.70 -11.32
CA ARG A 13 7.98 5.76 -10.64
C ARG A 13 8.23 7.15 -10.06
N ALA A 14 7.99 8.19 -10.85
CA ALA A 14 8.15 9.57 -10.40
C ALA A 14 7.24 9.88 -9.20
N ALA A 15 5.96 9.49 -9.27
CA ALA A 15 5.01 9.70 -8.19
C ALA A 15 5.38 8.90 -6.92
N ARG A 16 5.81 7.64 -7.08
CA ARG A 16 6.29 6.80 -5.96
C ARG A 16 7.45 7.49 -5.24
N ASP A 17 8.49 7.87 -5.96
CA ASP A 17 9.73 8.39 -5.36
C ASP A 17 9.48 9.75 -4.69
N ALA A 18 8.61 10.58 -5.27
CA ALA A 18 8.21 11.86 -4.71
C ALA A 18 7.36 11.71 -3.43
N HIS A 19 6.42 10.77 -3.42
CA HIS A 19 5.34 10.77 -2.42
C HIS A 19 5.35 9.60 -1.42
N LEU A 20 6.08 8.51 -1.66
CA LEU A 20 6.12 7.37 -0.75
C LEU A 20 7.45 7.33 -0.01
N VAL A 21 7.40 7.03 1.29
CA VAL A 21 8.58 6.86 2.13
C VAL A 21 8.42 5.58 2.96
N SER A 22 9.51 4.83 3.07
CA SER A 22 9.66 3.68 3.94
C SER A 22 10.86 3.94 4.83
N ASP A 23 10.65 3.88 6.13
CA ASP A 23 11.67 4.09 7.14
C ASP A 23 11.38 3.14 8.30
N ASP A 24 12.37 2.40 8.77
CA ASP A 24 12.23 1.41 9.84
C ASP A 24 11.78 2.06 11.17
N GLU A 25 12.10 3.34 11.36
CA GLU A 25 11.64 4.13 12.51
C GLU A 25 10.16 4.55 12.39
N ILE A 26 9.59 4.49 11.17
CA ILE A 26 8.20 4.85 10.88
C ILE A 26 7.38 3.58 10.64
N LEU A 27 6.54 3.22 11.62
CA LEU A 27 5.64 2.06 11.53
C LEU A 27 6.38 0.76 11.15
N GLY A 28 7.63 0.61 11.60
CA GLY A 28 8.45 -0.58 11.34
C GLY A 28 8.75 -0.81 9.86
N GLY A 29 8.99 0.26 9.09
CA GLY A 29 9.32 0.18 7.67
C GLY A 29 8.11 0.16 6.74
N THR A 30 6.89 0.19 7.29
CA THR A 30 5.67 0.18 6.49
C THR A 30 5.62 1.43 5.59
N PRO A 31 5.48 1.29 4.26
CA PRO A 31 5.42 2.44 3.37
C PRO A 31 4.22 3.36 3.67
N VAL A 32 4.49 4.65 3.77
CA VAL A 32 3.50 5.72 4.02
C VAL A 32 3.58 6.82 2.97
N ILE A 33 2.50 7.59 2.83
CA ILE A 33 2.55 8.86 2.09
C ILE A 33 3.39 9.87 2.89
N ARG A 34 4.40 10.45 2.23
CA ARG A 34 5.36 11.41 2.79
C ARG A 34 4.65 12.55 3.51
N GLY A 35 5.13 12.87 4.72
CA GLY A 35 4.54 13.93 5.55
C GLY A 35 3.26 13.50 6.27
N THR A 36 2.87 12.23 6.18
CA THR A 36 1.67 11.69 6.83
C THR A 36 1.98 10.35 7.52
N ARG A 37 1.02 9.83 8.29
CA ARG A 37 1.02 8.45 8.78
C ARG A 37 0.07 7.54 7.98
N LEU A 38 -0.41 8.00 6.83
CA LEU A 38 -1.35 7.25 6.00
C LEU A 38 -0.59 6.18 5.22
N THR A 39 -0.80 4.91 5.56
CA THR A 39 -0.08 3.79 4.94
C THR A 39 -0.62 3.50 3.55
N VAL A 40 0.24 2.97 2.67
CA VAL A 40 -0.18 2.53 1.33
C VAL A 40 -1.28 1.46 1.38
N TYR A 41 -1.27 0.63 2.42
CA TYR A 41 -2.26 -0.43 2.63
C TYR A 41 -3.60 0.12 3.13
N SER A 42 -3.60 1.16 3.97
CA SER A 42 -4.81 1.85 4.38
C SER A 42 -5.49 2.53 3.19
N VAL A 43 -4.71 3.15 2.29
CA VAL A 43 -5.22 3.72 1.03
C VAL A 43 -5.88 2.64 0.19
N LEU A 44 -5.19 1.52 -0.06
CA LEU A 44 -5.75 0.43 -0.84
C LEU A 44 -7.02 -0.15 -0.19
N GLY A 45 -7.02 -0.36 1.12
CA GLY A 45 -8.17 -0.87 1.86
C GLY A 45 -9.40 0.04 1.78
N ARG A 46 -9.21 1.36 1.78
CA ARG A 46 -10.33 2.30 1.57
C ARG A 46 -10.89 2.23 0.15
N LEU A 47 -10.02 2.18 -0.86
CA LEU A 47 -10.45 2.01 -2.25
C LEU A 47 -11.18 0.67 -2.47
N GLU A 48 -10.73 -0.40 -1.85
CA GLU A 48 -11.41 -1.70 -1.87
C GLU A 48 -12.71 -1.70 -1.04
N GLY A 49 -12.80 -0.80 -0.06
CA GLY A 49 -14.01 -0.53 0.73
C GLY A 49 -15.06 0.32 0.02
N GLY A 50 -14.77 0.84 -1.17
CA GLY A 50 -15.71 1.58 -2.01
C GLY A 50 -15.40 3.06 -2.20
N ASP A 51 -14.39 3.59 -1.52
CA ASP A 51 -13.98 4.99 -1.72
C ASP A 51 -13.35 5.18 -3.11
N THR A 52 -13.56 6.36 -3.67
CA THR A 52 -12.87 6.82 -4.87
C THR A 52 -11.62 7.60 -4.49
N VAL A 53 -10.71 7.79 -5.46
CA VAL A 53 -9.54 8.65 -5.25
C VAL A 53 -9.96 10.11 -5.00
N ALA A 54 -11.08 10.55 -5.59
CA ALA A 54 -11.62 11.89 -5.33
C ALA A 54 -12.05 12.05 -3.86
N ASP A 55 -12.71 11.04 -3.30
CA ASP A 55 -13.08 11.05 -1.87
C ASP A 55 -11.85 11.14 -0.97
N LEU A 56 -10.76 10.43 -1.33
CA LEU A 56 -9.50 10.53 -0.59
C LEU A 56 -8.85 11.91 -0.71
N VAL A 57 -8.93 12.57 -1.87
CA VAL A 57 -8.42 13.93 -2.04
C VAL A 57 -9.27 14.94 -1.26
N GLU A 58 -10.57 14.74 -1.18
CA GLU A 58 -11.48 15.55 -0.36
C GLU A 58 -11.19 15.39 1.14
N ASP A 59 -11.00 14.16 1.61
CA ASP A 59 -10.64 13.85 2.99
C ASP A 59 -9.24 14.38 3.37
N TYR A 60 -8.32 14.46 2.39
CA TYR A 60 -6.94 14.91 2.59
C TYR A 60 -6.49 15.92 1.54
N PRO A 61 -6.95 17.20 1.60
CA PRO A 61 -6.70 18.20 0.55
C PRO A 61 -5.23 18.54 0.31
N GLY A 62 -4.35 18.23 1.27
CA GLY A 62 -2.91 18.43 1.16
C GLY A 62 -2.15 17.30 0.46
N ILE A 63 -2.84 16.20 0.11
CA ILE A 63 -2.25 15.04 -0.55
C ILE A 63 -2.64 15.05 -2.03
N PRO A 64 -1.67 15.07 -2.96
CA PRO A 64 -1.99 15.06 -4.38
C PRO A 64 -2.54 13.71 -4.81
N GLU A 65 -3.43 13.71 -5.81
CA GLU A 65 -4.03 12.50 -6.40
C GLU A 65 -2.98 11.44 -6.79
N ALA A 66 -1.85 11.90 -7.37
CA ALA A 66 -0.74 11.03 -7.78
C ALA A 66 -0.15 10.22 -6.61
N ALA A 67 -0.18 10.75 -5.38
CA ALA A 67 0.29 10.03 -4.19
C ALA A 67 -0.64 8.85 -3.85
N PHE A 68 -1.97 9.05 -3.94
CA PHE A 68 -2.95 7.98 -3.71
C PHE A 68 -2.87 6.89 -4.77
N LEU A 69 -2.74 7.26 -6.05
CA LEU A 69 -2.58 6.31 -7.15
C LEU A 69 -1.29 5.50 -7.02
N ALA A 70 -0.18 6.16 -6.67
CA ALA A 70 1.09 5.50 -6.41
C ALA A 70 1.00 4.56 -5.21
N ALA A 71 0.38 4.99 -4.10
CA ALA A 71 0.16 4.18 -2.91
C ALA A 71 -0.66 2.92 -3.21
N ALA A 72 -1.79 3.06 -3.91
CA ALA A 72 -2.64 1.93 -4.29
C ALA A 72 -1.89 0.93 -5.20
N THR A 73 -1.14 1.44 -6.18
CA THR A 73 -0.33 0.62 -7.09
C THR A 73 0.78 -0.13 -6.33
N TYR A 74 1.44 0.56 -5.40
CA TYR A 74 2.46 -0.05 -4.54
C TYR A 74 1.87 -1.19 -3.71
N ALA A 75 0.76 -0.94 -3.01
CA ALA A 75 0.13 -1.93 -2.14
C ALA A 75 -0.33 -3.18 -2.89
N ARG A 76 -0.88 -3.03 -4.10
CA ARG A 76 -1.29 -4.17 -4.96
C ARG A 76 -0.11 -5.02 -5.42
N THR A 77 1.06 -4.42 -5.61
CA THR A 77 2.27 -5.12 -6.07
C THR A 77 3.13 -5.66 -4.92
N HIS A 78 2.93 -5.14 -3.70
CA HIS A 78 3.63 -5.54 -2.48
C HIS A 78 2.60 -5.88 -1.38
N PRO A 79 1.74 -6.88 -1.59
CA PRO A 79 0.69 -7.21 -0.63
C PRO A 79 1.32 -7.56 0.72
N LEU A 80 0.64 -7.17 1.81
CA LEU A 80 1.04 -7.61 3.14
C LEU A 80 1.09 -9.13 3.14
N ARG A 81 2.28 -9.67 3.42
CA ARG A 81 2.40 -11.08 3.77
C ARG A 81 1.67 -11.21 5.09
N GLY A 82 0.42 -11.69 5.05
CA GLY A 82 -0.37 -11.90 6.25
C GLY A 82 0.44 -12.69 7.29
N ARG A 83 -0.01 -12.67 8.55
CA ARG A 83 0.60 -13.52 9.58
C ARG A 83 0.76 -14.92 8.98
N PRO A 84 1.97 -15.50 8.90
CA PRO A 84 2.14 -16.82 8.34
C PRO A 84 1.12 -17.73 9.01
N SER A 85 0.28 -18.37 8.21
CA SER A 85 -0.81 -19.21 8.68
C SER A 85 -0.24 -20.51 9.23
N GLY A 86 0.43 -20.41 10.36
CA GLY A 86 0.76 -21.51 11.24
C GLY A 86 0.42 -21.00 12.63
N ARG A 87 -0.39 -21.73 13.37
CA ARG A 87 -0.47 -21.54 14.82
C ARG A 87 0.66 -22.42 15.40
N PRO A 88 1.89 -21.90 15.61
CA PRO A 88 3.01 -22.74 16.04
C PRO A 88 2.82 -23.35 17.44
N TRP A 89 1.81 -22.91 18.18
CA TRP A 89 1.46 -23.38 19.52
C TRP A 89 0.29 -24.37 19.54
N VAL A 90 -0.22 -24.83 18.39
CA VAL A 90 -1.19 -25.95 18.35
C VAL A 90 -0.38 -27.25 18.33
N PRO A 91 -0.37 -28.04 19.41
CA PRO A 91 0.28 -29.35 19.40
C PRO A 91 -0.44 -30.24 18.38
N ASP A 92 0.33 -31.06 17.65
CA ASP A 92 -0.22 -32.04 16.71
C ASP A 92 -1.21 -32.97 17.44
N ALA A 93 -2.48 -32.94 17.06
CA ALA A 93 -3.55 -33.66 17.76
C ALA A 93 -3.55 -35.17 17.47
N THR A 94 -2.46 -35.73 16.94
CA THR A 94 -2.42 -37.11 16.43
C THR A 94 -1.67 -38.09 17.34
N VAL A 95 -1.46 -37.77 18.62
CA VAL A 95 -1.07 -38.80 19.60
C VAL A 95 -2.33 -39.47 20.13
N ARG A 96 -2.81 -40.48 19.39
CA ARG A 96 -3.77 -41.45 19.93
C ARG A 96 -3.00 -42.42 20.83
N HIS A 97 -3.28 -42.38 22.12
CA HIS A 97 -2.92 -43.44 23.07
C HIS A 97 -3.84 -44.64 22.90
#